data_AF-A0A351IZK7-F1
#
_entry.id   AF-A0A351IZK7-F1
#
_cell.length_a   1.000
_cell.length_b   1.000
_cell.length_c   1.000
_cell.angle_alpha   90.00
_cell.angle_beta   90.00
_cell.angle_gamma   90.00
#
_symmetry.space_group_name_H-M   'P 1'
#
loop_
_entity.id
_entity.type
_entity.pdbx_description
1 polymer ?
#
loop_
_entity_poly.entity_id
_entity_poly.type
_entity_poly.pdbx_seq_one_letter_code
_entity_poly.pdbx_strand_id
1 'polypeptide(L)'
;GNAREGDIIYIPSGTVIDMGNANIGTITTVTPQQGVILASDRGYVREDGSISTGGVIKTTQVSIDCIIYLSNPNVRITGLVVEGPDPAQHLALWDRCFVGKTSGAGHQPGHNYLSFASPSTGISIASDNIEIDNCELSGFSSSAIAVSATGSSGAASRGANIHHCYIHHNQMKALGYGVCFGKGYGTISYCMFNYNRHSIAGTGNPSSGYEAFCNVEMGNTLSDHFDMHGGEDRRDGTQIAGEYVDIHHNTFLSTRNPYNNRGYPTDHRTFSYNIHLNTREFFDTYLSVNRYTSQPLTNLTIGKNLWNLSSGKAEIKTG
;
A
#
# COMPACT_ATOMS: atom_id res chain seq x y z
N GLY A 1 22.60 -2.38 17.03
CA GLY A 1 23.63 -3.26 16.43
C GLY A 1 24.72 -2.41 15.81
N ASN A 2 25.88 -2.99 15.53
CA ASN A 2 27.06 -2.30 14.98
C ASN A 2 27.14 -2.32 13.44
N ALA A 3 26.05 -2.70 12.75
CA ALA A 3 26.00 -2.69 11.29
C ALA A 3 26.10 -1.25 10.77
N ARG A 4 26.84 -1.09 9.68
CA ARG A 4 27.22 0.19 9.09
C ARG A 4 26.94 0.18 7.59
N GLU A 5 27.04 1.34 6.97
CA GLU A 5 26.81 1.53 5.54
C GLU A 5 27.57 0.49 4.70
N GLY A 6 26.84 -0.19 3.81
CA GLY A 6 27.35 -1.28 2.97
C GLY A 6 27.25 -2.67 3.59
N ASP A 7 26.96 -2.80 4.89
CA ASP A 7 26.77 -4.11 5.52
C ASP A 7 25.46 -4.76 5.07
N ILE A 8 25.50 -6.08 4.95
CA ILE A 8 24.32 -6.93 4.74
C ILE A 8 24.02 -7.68 6.03
N ILE A 9 22.84 -7.44 6.60
CA ILE A 9 22.27 -8.27 7.65
C ILE A 9 21.44 -9.34 6.96
N TYR A 10 21.98 -10.56 6.92
CA TYR A 10 21.34 -11.69 6.24
C TYR A 10 20.56 -12.57 7.23
N ILE A 11 19.29 -12.84 6.93
CA ILE A 11 18.42 -13.75 7.65
C ILE A 11 18.28 -15.03 6.83
N PRO A 12 18.79 -16.18 7.29
CA PRO A 12 18.71 -17.42 6.53
C PRO A 12 17.29 -17.93 6.32
N SER A 13 17.02 -18.58 5.19
CA SER A 13 15.77 -19.32 4.95
C SER A 13 15.42 -20.26 6.11
N GLY A 14 14.13 -20.36 6.44
CA GLY A 14 13.67 -21.19 7.55
C GLY A 14 13.82 -20.54 8.94
N THR A 15 14.45 -19.37 9.02
CA THR A 15 14.47 -18.58 10.26
C THR A 15 13.15 -17.84 10.42
N VAL A 16 12.59 -17.85 11.64
CA VAL A 16 11.40 -17.07 12.02
C VAL A 16 11.76 -16.22 13.23
N ILE A 17 11.61 -14.91 13.09
CA ILE A 17 11.84 -13.94 14.16
C ILE A 17 10.50 -13.31 14.51
N ASP A 18 9.99 -13.58 15.72
CA ASP A 18 8.80 -12.92 16.24
C ASP A 18 9.21 -11.67 17.02
N MET A 19 8.74 -10.53 16.54
CA MET A 19 9.00 -9.22 17.11
C MET A 19 7.98 -8.87 18.22
N GLY A 20 6.90 -9.64 18.35
CA GLY A 20 5.84 -9.41 19.32
C GLY A 20 6.12 -10.06 20.68
N ASN A 21 5.67 -9.40 21.75
CA ASN A 21 5.63 -9.97 23.10
C ASN A 21 4.21 -9.90 23.66
N ALA A 22 3.49 -11.02 23.52
CA ALA A 22 2.09 -11.13 23.94
C ALA A 22 1.89 -10.99 25.45
N ASN A 23 2.91 -11.26 26.28
CA ASN A 23 2.78 -11.20 27.74
C ASN A 23 2.66 -9.75 28.25
N ILE A 24 3.31 -8.82 27.56
CA ILE A 24 3.33 -7.39 27.94
C ILE A 24 2.72 -6.49 26.86
N GLY A 25 2.22 -7.06 25.77
CA GLY A 25 1.51 -6.33 24.71
C GLY A 25 2.41 -5.41 23.88
N THR A 26 3.69 -5.74 23.70
CA THR A 26 4.65 -4.88 23.00
C THR A 26 5.16 -5.48 21.70
N ILE A 27 5.72 -4.63 20.83
CA ILE A 27 6.46 -5.00 19.63
C ILE A 27 7.88 -4.44 19.74
N THR A 28 8.87 -5.20 19.30
CA THR A 28 10.22 -4.71 19.04
C THR A 28 10.32 -4.23 17.59
N THR A 29 10.76 -3.00 17.38
CA THR A 29 10.94 -2.44 16.03
C THR A 29 12.40 -2.53 15.60
N VAL A 30 12.66 -2.99 14.38
CA VAL A 30 13.99 -2.94 13.76
C VAL A 30 14.18 -1.63 13.01
N THR A 31 15.29 -0.94 13.29
CA THR A 31 15.68 0.29 12.59
C THR A 31 17.07 0.12 11.97
N PRO A 32 17.17 -0.31 10.70
CA PRO A 32 18.45 -0.41 10.01
C PRO A 32 19.17 0.95 9.94
N GLN A 33 20.51 0.91 10.00
CA GLN A 33 21.34 2.11 9.82
C GLN A 33 21.41 2.50 8.34
N GLN A 34 21.83 3.74 8.05
CA GLN A 34 22.01 4.22 6.68
C GLN A 34 22.83 3.22 5.85
N GLY A 35 22.39 2.96 4.62
CA GLY A 35 23.15 2.14 3.69
C GLY A 35 23.20 0.63 4.01
N VAL A 36 22.48 0.18 5.04
CA VAL A 36 22.41 -1.25 5.40
C VAL A 36 21.39 -1.95 4.51
N ILE A 37 21.72 -3.19 4.12
CA ILE A 37 20.79 -4.10 3.46
C ILE A 37 20.30 -5.13 4.47
N LEU A 38 18.99 -5.22 4.69
CA LEU A 38 18.38 -6.35 5.40
C LEU A 38 17.87 -7.34 4.37
N ALA A 39 18.47 -8.53 4.33
CA ALA A 39 18.30 -9.46 3.22
C ALA A 39 17.91 -10.86 3.68
N SER A 40 17.24 -11.58 2.79
CA SER A 40 17.16 -13.03 2.78
C SER A 40 17.11 -13.54 1.34
N ASP A 41 16.91 -14.85 1.14
CA ASP A 41 17.07 -15.56 -0.12
C ASP A 41 15.73 -16.04 -0.73
N ARG A 42 14.61 -15.39 -0.43
CA ARG A 42 13.32 -15.76 -1.03
C ARG A 42 13.41 -15.85 -2.55
N GLY A 43 12.96 -16.96 -3.12
CA GLY A 43 13.03 -17.24 -4.55
C GLY A 43 14.34 -17.88 -5.02
N TYR A 44 15.33 -18.08 -4.15
CA TYR A 44 16.57 -18.78 -4.50
C TYR A 44 16.29 -20.26 -4.78
N VAL A 45 16.74 -20.74 -5.95
CA VAL A 45 16.63 -22.15 -6.35
C VAL A 45 17.88 -22.89 -5.89
N ARG A 46 17.72 -23.88 -5.01
CA ARG A 46 18.81 -24.71 -4.49
C ARG A 46 19.21 -25.79 -5.52
N GLU A 47 20.36 -26.42 -5.31
CA GLU A 47 20.88 -27.48 -6.19
C GLU A 47 19.91 -28.67 -6.33
N ASP A 48 19.12 -28.95 -5.30
CA ASP A 48 18.09 -30.00 -5.29
C ASP A 48 16.77 -29.60 -5.97
N GLY A 49 16.69 -28.38 -6.53
CA GLY A 49 15.51 -27.82 -7.17
C GLY A 49 14.48 -27.21 -6.21
N SER A 50 14.69 -27.28 -4.88
CA SER A 50 13.83 -26.61 -3.92
C SER A 50 14.00 -25.09 -3.98
N ILE A 51 12.92 -24.35 -3.73
CA ILE A 51 12.91 -22.88 -3.74
C ILE A 51 12.91 -22.39 -2.29
N SER A 52 13.79 -21.45 -1.96
CA SER A 52 13.77 -20.79 -0.65
C SER A 52 12.53 -19.90 -0.51
N THR A 53 11.86 -20.01 0.63
CA THR A 53 10.75 -19.12 1.02
C THR A 53 11.26 -17.81 1.64
N GLY A 54 12.56 -17.68 1.89
CA GLY A 54 13.15 -16.59 2.66
C GLY A 54 12.98 -16.76 4.17
N GLY A 55 13.62 -15.87 4.92
CA GLY A 55 13.48 -15.68 6.35
C GLY A 55 12.26 -14.84 6.68
N VAL A 56 11.63 -15.13 7.82
CA VAL A 56 10.39 -14.49 8.27
C VAL A 56 10.69 -13.54 9.42
N ILE A 57 10.26 -12.28 9.29
CA ILE A 57 10.10 -11.34 10.40
C ILE A 57 8.60 -11.15 10.61
N LYS A 58 8.11 -11.50 11.79
CA LYS A 58 6.68 -11.45 12.09
C LYS A 58 6.38 -10.73 13.39
N THR A 59 5.11 -10.44 13.63
CA THR A 59 4.60 -10.14 14.96
C THR A 59 3.29 -10.88 15.18
N THR A 60 3.14 -11.54 16.33
CA THR A 60 1.83 -12.04 16.77
C THR A 60 1.08 -11.04 17.65
N GLN A 61 1.72 -9.93 18.02
CA GLN A 61 1.12 -8.89 18.84
C GLN A 61 0.41 -7.86 17.96
N VAL A 62 -0.86 -7.58 18.25
CA VAL A 62 -1.59 -6.44 17.69
C VAL A 62 -1.14 -5.17 18.43
N SER A 63 -0.53 -4.23 17.70
CA SER A 63 -0.13 -2.90 18.19
C SER A 63 -0.26 -1.90 17.05
N ILE A 64 -0.34 -0.60 17.39
CA ILE A 64 -0.27 0.50 16.43
C ILE A 64 1.14 0.72 15.85
N ASP A 65 2.15 0.06 16.42
CA ASP A 65 3.55 0.20 16.02
C ASP A 65 3.84 -0.49 14.68
N CYS A 66 5.04 -0.23 14.15
CA CYS A 66 5.60 -0.96 13.02
C CYS A 66 6.70 -1.93 13.45
N ILE A 67 6.89 -3.02 12.71
CA ILE A 67 7.97 -3.98 13.01
C ILE A 67 9.30 -3.57 12.37
N ILE A 68 9.27 -2.81 11.28
CA ILE A 68 10.46 -2.25 10.63
C ILE A 68 10.26 -0.76 10.41
N TYR A 69 11.16 0.06 10.97
CA TYR A 69 11.15 1.51 10.81
C TYR A 69 12.38 1.98 10.03
N LEU A 70 12.16 2.55 8.86
CA LEU A 70 13.20 3.01 7.93
C LEU A 70 13.34 4.52 8.03
N SER A 71 14.05 4.96 9.08
CA SER A 71 14.32 6.38 9.35
C SER A 71 15.67 6.89 8.84
N ASN A 72 16.52 6.00 8.34
CA ASN A 72 17.81 6.33 7.75
C ASN A 72 17.79 6.10 6.23
N PRO A 73 18.50 6.91 5.44
CA PRO A 73 18.41 6.84 3.99
C PRO A 73 19.20 5.66 3.42
N ASN A 74 18.98 5.37 2.14
CA ASN A 74 19.75 4.37 1.36
C ASN A 74 19.66 2.95 1.94
N VAL A 75 18.58 2.61 2.64
CA VAL A 75 18.35 1.26 3.17
C VAL A 75 17.62 0.41 2.14
N ARG A 76 18.02 -0.87 2.03
CA ARG A 76 17.34 -1.86 1.19
C ARG A 76 16.82 -3.03 2.02
N ILE A 77 15.57 -3.42 1.77
CA ILE A 77 14.95 -4.61 2.36
C ILE A 77 14.65 -5.58 1.22
N THR A 78 15.24 -6.78 1.24
CA THR A 78 15.12 -7.72 0.11
C THR A 78 14.94 -9.17 0.51
N GLY A 79 14.11 -9.90 -0.24
CA GLY A 79 14.03 -11.37 -0.15
C GLY A 79 13.42 -11.90 1.16
N LEU A 80 12.70 -11.07 1.93
CA LEU A 80 12.11 -11.43 3.22
C LEU A 80 10.62 -11.73 3.13
N VAL A 81 10.11 -12.44 4.13
CA VAL A 81 8.68 -12.49 4.45
C VAL A 81 8.43 -11.64 5.69
N VAL A 82 7.46 -10.72 5.60
CA VAL A 82 7.10 -9.75 6.63
C VAL A 82 5.63 -9.96 6.98
N GLU A 83 5.37 -10.55 8.15
CA GLU A 83 4.03 -11.04 8.53
C GLU A 83 3.47 -10.31 9.75
N GLY A 84 2.29 -9.73 9.60
CA GLY A 84 1.54 -9.09 10.65
C GLY A 84 0.64 -10.05 11.43
N PRO A 85 0.03 -9.58 12.52
CA PRO A 85 -0.65 -10.44 13.47
C PRO A 85 -2.04 -10.89 12.99
N ASP A 86 -2.59 -10.27 11.95
CA ASP A 86 -4.00 -10.42 11.61
C ASP A 86 -4.27 -10.34 10.09
N PRO A 87 -4.26 -11.50 9.39
CA PRO A 87 -4.62 -11.57 7.97
C PRO A 87 -6.13 -11.61 7.73
N ALA A 88 -6.97 -11.62 8.78
CA ALA A 88 -8.39 -11.87 8.64
C ALA A 88 -9.15 -10.65 8.09
N GLN A 89 -10.32 -10.92 7.50
CA GLN A 89 -11.18 -9.90 6.94
C GLN A 89 -12.03 -9.22 8.03
N HIS A 90 -11.78 -7.94 8.27
CA HIS A 90 -12.47 -7.15 9.31
C HIS A 90 -13.39 -6.07 8.73
N LEU A 91 -14.30 -6.48 7.84
CA LEU A 91 -15.30 -5.55 7.29
C LEU A 91 -16.48 -5.33 8.24
N ALA A 92 -16.98 -6.39 8.86
CA ALA A 92 -18.14 -6.32 9.75
C ALA A 92 -17.85 -5.59 11.07
N LEU A 93 -16.58 -5.53 11.49
CA LEU A 93 -16.18 -4.85 12.72
C LEU A 93 -16.57 -3.36 12.70
N TRP A 94 -16.26 -2.67 11.60
CA TRP A 94 -16.67 -1.28 11.39
C TRP A 94 -18.19 -1.12 11.49
N ASP A 95 -18.94 -1.92 10.73
CA ASP A 95 -20.40 -1.77 10.67
C ASP A 95 -21.03 -1.96 12.05
N ARG A 96 -20.57 -2.94 12.83
CA ARG A 96 -20.99 -3.13 14.23
C ARG A 96 -20.68 -1.93 15.12
N CYS A 97 -19.51 -1.33 14.98
CA CYS A 97 -19.11 -0.18 15.79
C CYS A 97 -19.91 1.09 15.48
N PHE A 98 -20.44 1.21 14.26
CA PHE A 98 -21.13 2.42 13.78
C PHE A 98 -22.63 2.22 13.52
N VAL A 99 -23.23 1.07 13.88
CA VAL A 99 -24.69 0.86 13.80
C VAL A 99 -25.44 2.02 14.48
N GLY A 100 -26.33 2.66 13.74
CA GLY A 100 -27.17 3.75 14.24
C GLY A 100 -26.43 5.06 14.55
N LYS A 101 -25.13 5.18 14.24
CA LYS A 101 -24.33 6.34 14.63
C LYS A 101 -23.97 7.34 13.51
N THR A 102 -23.95 7.00 12.22
CA THR A 102 -23.76 7.98 11.12
C THR A 102 -24.12 7.44 9.71
N SER A 103 -24.19 8.35 8.73
CA SER A 103 -24.44 8.17 7.28
C SER A 103 -23.36 7.38 6.49
N GLY A 104 -22.48 6.62 7.16
CA GLY A 104 -21.60 5.64 6.50
C GLY A 104 -20.36 6.17 5.76
N ALA A 105 -20.04 7.48 5.81
CA ALA A 105 -18.89 8.06 5.09
C ALA A 105 -17.74 8.50 6.02
N GLY A 106 -16.52 8.02 5.75
CA GLY A 106 -15.24 8.56 6.26
C GLY A 106 -14.79 8.13 7.68
N HIS A 107 -13.54 8.48 8.01
CA HIS A 107 -13.01 8.49 9.38
C HIS A 107 -13.98 9.29 10.25
N GLN A 108 -14.43 8.73 11.39
CA GLN A 108 -15.42 9.35 12.27
C GLN A 108 -14.69 10.11 13.39
N PRO A 109 -14.48 11.44 13.29
CA PRO A 109 -13.73 12.18 14.28
C PRO A 109 -14.45 12.11 15.61
N GLY A 110 -13.72 11.83 16.68
CA GLY A 110 -14.28 11.63 18.02
C GLY A 110 -14.71 10.19 18.33
N HIS A 111 -14.53 9.22 17.41
CA HIS A 111 -14.77 7.81 17.70
C HIS A 111 -13.46 7.02 17.88
N ASN A 112 -13.30 6.36 19.03
CA ASN A 112 -12.10 5.63 19.41
C ASN A 112 -11.92 4.28 18.69
N TYR A 113 -12.58 4.08 17.54
CA TYR A 113 -12.60 2.80 16.81
C TYR A 113 -11.17 2.31 16.50
N LEU A 114 -10.37 3.16 15.84
CA LEU A 114 -9.00 2.80 15.47
C LEU A 114 -8.10 2.66 16.69
N SER A 115 -8.35 3.41 17.77
CA SER A 115 -7.61 3.27 19.02
C SER A 115 -7.82 1.89 19.66
N PHE A 116 -9.04 1.35 19.59
CA PHE A 116 -9.35 0.01 20.11
C PHE A 116 -8.94 -1.12 19.16
N ALA A 117 -8.96 -0.87 17.85
CA ALA A 117 -8.53 -1.85 16.85
C ALA A 117 -7.00 -2.00 16.78
N SER A 118 -6.25 -1.02 17.29
CA SER A 118 -4.78 -0.99 17.34
C SER A 118 -4.12 -1.44 16.03
N PRO A 119 -4.40 -0.76 14.90
CA PRO A 119 -4.05 -1.27 13.59
C PRO A 119 -2.55 -1.22 13.34
N SER A 120 -1.98 -2.36 12.94
CA SER A 120 -0.53 -2.55 12.82
C SER A 120 0.00 -2.17 11.44
N THR A 121 1.27 -1.78 11.41
CA THR A 121 2.01 -1.49 10.17
C THR A 121 3.19 -2.45 10.02
N GLY A 122 3.49 -2.91 8.80
CA GLY A 122 4.66 -3.75 8.56
C GLY A 122 5.94 -2.92 8.56
N ILE A 123 6.14 -2.22 7.44
CA ILE A 123 7.30 -1.35 7.21
C ILE A 123 6.84 0.10 7.16
N SER A 124 7.45 0.96 7.98
CA SER A 124 7.22 2.40 7.96
C SER A 124 8.46 3.12 7.42
N ILE A 125 8.31 3.83 6.31
CA ILE A 125 9.34 4.63 5.65
C ILE A 125 9.21 6.08 6.10
N ALA A 126 10.29 6.62 6.65
CA ALA A 126 10.42 8.02 7.09
C ALA A 126 11.82 8.56 6.73
N SER A 127 12.33 8.19 5.56
CA SER A 127 13.62 8.59 5.02
C SER A 127 13.65 8.47 3.50
N ASP A 128 14.73 8.97 2.90
CA ASP A 128 14.90 9.00 1.45
C ASP A 128 15.61 7.76 0.89
N ASN A 129 15.40 7.49 -0.39
CA ASN A 129 16.10 6.45 -1.17
C ASN A 129 16.00 5.06 -0.55
N ILE A 130 14.78 4.62 -0.27
CA ILE A 130 14.50 3.31 0.30
C ILE A 130 14.12 2.34 -0.81
N GLU A 131 14.73 1.16 -0.83
CA GLU A 131 14.38 0.07 -1.75
C GLU A 131 13.75 -1.09 -0.97
N ILE A 132 12.59 -1.57 -1.42
CA ILE A 132 11.94 -2.76 -0.87
C ILE A 132 11.61 -3.68 -2.04
N ASP A 133 12.30 -4.81 -2.13
CA ASP A 133 12.18 -5.68 -3.28
C ASP A 133 12.14 -7.18 -2.96
N ASN A 134 11.52 -7.97 -3.84
CA ASN A 134 11.44 -9.44 -3.70
C ASN A 134 10.90 -9.91 -2.32
N CYS A 135 10.08 -9.08 -1.67
CA CYS A 135 9.52 -9.37 -0.35
C CYS A 135 8.10 -9.89 -0.45
N GLU A 136 7.66 -10.63 0.57
CA GLU A 136 6.25 -10.95 0.80
C GLU A 136 5.77 -10.20 2.04
N LEU A 137 4.66 -9.47 1.94
CA LEU A 137 4.15 -8.68 3.06
C LEU A 137 2.65 -8.91 3.25
N SER A 138 2.25 -9.29 4.47
CA SER A 138 0.84 -9.58 4.75
C SER A 138 0.44 -9.44 6.22
N GLY A 139 -0.87 -9.39 6.49
CA GLY A 139 -1.41 -9.48 7.85
C GLY A 139 -1.39 -8.17 8.66
N PHE A 140 -1.23 -7.02 8.00
CA PHE A 140 -1.22 -5.71 8.64
C PHE A 140 -2.55 -5.01 8.50
N SER A 141 -3.16 -4.65 9.63
CA SER A 141 -4.51 -4.05 9.66
C SER A 141 -4.51 -2.57 9.30
N SER A 142 -3.39 -1.85 9.48
CA SER A 142 -3.20 -0.50 8.91
C SER A 142 -2.70 -0.58 7.47
N SER A 143 -1.42 -0.95 7.30
CA SER A 143 -0.75 -0.99 6.01
C SER A 143 0.46 -1.93 6.04
N ALA A 144 0.70 -2.69 4.98
CA ALA A 144 1.93 -3.47 4.88
C ALA A 144 3.17 -2.57 4.74
N ILE A 145 3.08 -1.53 3.90
CA ILE A 145 4.11 -0.50 3.75
C ILE A 145 3.47 0.89 3.87
N ALA A 146 4.00 1.75 4.74
CA ALA A 146 3.60 3.14 4.86
C ALA A 146 4.77 4.07 4.50
N VAL A 147 4.52 5.11 3.70
CA VAL A 147 5.50 6.14 3.35
C VAL A 147 5.08 7.46 3.96
N SER A 148 5.90 8.01 4.86
CA SER A 148 5.58 9.17 5.68
C SER A 148 6.63 10.27 5.56
N ALA A 149 6.40 11.39 6.26
CA ALA A 149 7.38 12.46 6.33
C ALA A 149 8.70 11.96 6.95
N THR A 150 9.82 12.56 6.57
CA THR A 150 11.11 12.26 7.16
C THR A 150 11.11 12.64 8.64
N GLY A 151 11.64 11.75 9.50
CA GLY A 151 11.68 12.00 10.94
C GLY A 151 12.58 13.18 11.32
N SER A 152 13.56 13.52 10.49
CA SER A 152 14.58 14.54 10.76
C SER A 152 14.14 15.98 10.46
N SER A 153 13.30 16.19 9.44
CA SER A 153 12.88 17.54 9.01
C SER A 153 11.37 17.71 8.83
N GLY A 154 10.59 16.62 8.89
CA GLY A 154 9.17 16.63 8.53
C GLY A 154 8.92 16.90 7.04
N ALA A 155 9.96 16.86 6.21
CA ALA A 155 9.85 16.93 4.76
C ALA A 155 9.19 15.66 4.21
N ALA A 156 8.69 15.68 2.99
CA ALA A 156 8.18 14.47 2.36
C ALA A 156 9.35 13.52 2.06
N SER A 157 9.23 12.23 2.43
CA SER A 157 10.22 11.23 2.02
C SER A 157 10.21 11.06 0.50
N ARG A 158 11.37 10.89 -0.13
CA ARG A 158 11.53 10.79 -1.58
C ARG A 158 12.32 9.55 -1.98
N GLY A 159 12.05 9.03 -3.18
CA GLY A 159 12.81 7.91 -3.74
C GLY A 159 12.51 6.56 -3.07
N ALA A 160 11.31 6.38 -2.50
CA ALA A 160 10.86 5.04 -2.13
C ALA A 160 10.61 4.22 -3.40
N ASN A 161 11.24 3.06 -3.52
CA ASN A 161 11.12 2.16 -4.66
C ASN A 161 10.69 0.78 -4.17
N ILE A 162 9.42 0.43 -4.40
CA ILE A 162 8.84 -0.85 -3.97
C ILE A 162 8.59 -1.71 -5.20
N HIS A 163 9.29 -2.85 -5.33
CA HIS A 163 9.13 -3.68 -6.52
C HIS A 163 9.31 -5.17 -6.38
N HIS A 164 8.71 -5.95 -7.28
CA HIS A 164 8.81 -7.42 -7.27
C HIS A 164 8.32 -8.05 -5.95
N CYS A 165 7.42 -7.38 -5.24
CA CYS A 165 6.88 -7.83 -3.96
C CYS A 165 5.54 -8.54 -4.15
N TYR A 166 5.22 -9.48 -3.25
CA TYR A 166 3.87 -10.03 -3.10
C TYR A 166 3.22 -9.44 -1.85
N ILE A 167 2.19 -8.61 -2.02
CA ILE A 167 1.59 -7.83 -0.93
C ILE A 167 0.12 -8.19 -0.79
N HIS A 168 -0.27 -8.79 0.33
CA HIS A 168 -1.60 -9.37 0.46
C HIS A 168 -2.19 -9.43 1.86
N HIS A 169 -3.47 -9.75 1.96
CA HIS A 169 -4.15 -10.03 3.23
C HIS A 169 -4.06 -8.88 4.27
N ASN A 170 -4.14 -7.65 3.79
CA ASN A 170 -4.26 -6.45 4.63
C ASN A 170 -5.73 -5.98 4.60
N GLN A 171 -6.58 -6.50 5.49
CA GLN A 171 -8.03 -6.62 5.24
C GLN A 171 -8.96 -5.89 6.23
N MET A 172 -8.50 -4.81 6.88
CA MET A 172 -9.34 -4.03 7.80
C MET A 172 -10.14 -2.93 7.09
N LYS A 173 -11.44 -2.78 7.39
CA LYS A 173 -12.25 -1.66 6.90
C LYS A 173 -11.73 -0.32 7.44
N ALA A 174 -11.83 0.71 6.61
CA ALA A 174 -11.25 2.05 6.77
C ALA A 174 -9.72 2.14 6.70
N LEU A 175 -8.98 1.04 6.86
CA LEU A 175 -7.54 0.94 6.61
C LEU A 175 -7.26 -0.20 5.61
N GLY A 176 -6.37 -1.14 5.93
CA GLY A 176 -6.08 -2.34 5.12
C GLY A 176 -5.37 -2.04 3.82
N TYR A 177 -4.28 -1.27 3.88
CA TYR A 177 -3.53 -0.86 2.69
C TYR A 177 -2.39 -1.84 2.38
N GLY A 178 -2.13 -2.15 1.11
CA GLY A 178 -0.88 -2.77 0.70
C GLY A 178 0.28 -1.77 0.87
N VAL A 179 0.27 -0.72 0.06
CA VAL A 179 1.18 0.43 0.18
C VAL A 179 0.38 1.71 0.42
N CYS A 180 0.76 2.53 1.40
CA CYS A 180 0.07 3.79 1.72
C CYS A 180 1.04 4.98 1.71
N PHE A 181 0.74 6.01 0.92
CA PHE A 181 1.49 7.26 0.86
C PHE A 181 0.85 8.33 1.76
N GLY A 182 1.48 8.61 2.89
CA GLY A 182 1.25 9.75 3.76
C GLY A 182 1.78 11.04 3.12
N LYS A 183 2.87 11.57 3.68
CA LYS A 183 3.63 12.70 3.13
C LYS A 183 4.94 12.17 2.54
N GLY A 184 4.91 11.73 1.29
CA GLY A 184 6.06 11.10 0.63
C GLY A 184 5.78 10.70 -0.80
N TYR A 185 6.84 10.34 -1.53
CA TYR A 185 6.82 10.02 -2.95
C TYR A 185 7.57 8.73 -3.23
N GLY A 186 7.09 7.97 -4.23
CA GLY A 186 7.76 6.74 -4.63
C GLY A 186 7.13 6.05 -5.82
N THR A 187 7.77 4.96 -6.21
CA THR A 187 7.38 4.07 -7.30
C THR A 187 6.94 2.72 -6.75
N ILE A 188 5.90 2.14 -7.34
CA ILE A 188 5.42 0.79 -7.03
C ILE A 188 5.37 0.00 -8.34
N SER A 189 6.24 -0.99 -8.50
CA SER A 189 6.34 -1.70 -9.79
C SER A 189 6.55 -3.20 -9.71
N TYR A 190 6.04 -3.94 -10.70
CA TYR A 190 6.24 -5.40 -10.77
C TYR A 190 5.73 -6.17 -9.53
N CYS A 191 4.84 -5.58 -8.74
CA CYS A 191 4.29 -6.22 -7.55
C CYS A 191 3.03 -7.02 -7.89
N MET A 192 2.78 -8.06 -7.10
CA MET A 192 1.53 -8.81 -7.09
C MET A 192 0.72 -8.42 -5.85
N PHE A 193 -0.56 -8.08 -6.05
CA PHE A 193 -1.47 -7.68 -4.98
C PHE A 193 -2.69 -8.59 -4.91
N ASN A 194 -3.12 -8.92 -3.69
CA ASN A 194 -4.33 -9.72 -3.47
C ASN A 194 -4.88 -9.52 -2.06
N TYR A 195 -6.19 -9.68 -1.83
CA TYR A 195 -6.77 -9.59 -0.49
C TYR A 195 -6.32 -8.35 0.32
N ASN A 196 -6.10 -7.21 -0.33
CA ASN A 196 -5.94 -5.93 0.36
C ASN A 196 -7.30 -5.24 0.38
N ARG A 197 -7.54 -4.32 1.31
CA ARG A 197 -8.70 -3.42 1.17
C ARG A 197 -8.45 -2.42 0.04
N HIS A 198 -7.29 -1.77 0.05
CA HIS A 198 -6.73 -1.10 -1.13
C HIS A 198 -5.30 -1.59 -1.33
N SER A 199 -4.94 -1.92 -2.56
CA SER A 199 -3.58 -2.38 -2.88
C SER A 199 -2.57 -1.23 -2.80
N ILE A 200 -2.94 -0.06 -3.30
CA ILE A 200 -2.16 1.18 -3.16
C ILE A 200 -3.11 2.29 -2.73
N ALA A 201 -2.73 3.09 -1.76
CA ALA A 201 -3.50 4.23 -1.31
C ALA A 201 -2.59 5.44 -1.06
N GLY A 202 -3.18 6.63 -1.07
CA GLY A 202 -2.54 7.84 -0.56
C GLY A 202 -3.50 8.60 0.33
N THR A 203 -2.95 9.28 1.34
CA THR A 203 -3.71 10.08 2.31
C THR A 203 -4.27 11.36 1.71
N GLY A 204 -3.80 11.77 0.52
CA GLY A 204 -4.17 13.03 -0.12
C GLY A 204 -3.36 14.24 0.34
N ASN A 205 -2.30 14.03 1.14
CA ASN A 205 -1.41 15.11 1.56
C ASN A 205 -0.89 15.88 0.33
N PRO A 206 -0.89 17.23 0.33
CA PRO A 206 -0.40 18.00 -0.83
C PRO A 206 1.06 17.72 -1.21
N SER A 207 1.88 17.23 -0.27
CA SER A 207 3.27 16.81 -0.53
C SER A 207 3.40 15.29 -0.58
N SER A 208 2.61 14.64 -1.44
CA SER A 208 2.72 13.21 -1.72
C SER A 208 2.29 12.87 -3.14
N GLY A 209 2.75 11.73 -3.64
CA GLY A 209 2.40 11.26 -4.97
C GLY A 209 3.07 9.92 -5.26
N TYR A 210 2.56 9.19 -6.25
CA TYR A 210 3.14 7.91 -6.63
C TYR A 210 2.96 7.60 -8.10
N GLU A 211 3.90 6.80 -8.60
CA GLU A 211 3.81 6.13 -9.90
C GLU A 211 3.65 4.62 -9.66
N ALA A 212 2.59 4.03 -10.20
CA ALA A 212 2.28 2.62 -10.08
C ALA A 212 2.26 1.96 -11.46
N PHE A 213 3.17 1.02 -11.71
CA PHE A 213 3.26 0.38 -13.03
C PHE A 213 3.68 -1.08 -13.07
N CYS A 214 3.27 -1.80 -14.11
CA CYS A 214 3.59 -3.22 -14.29
C CYS A 214 3.17 -4.10 -13.10
N ASN A 215 2.20 -3.68 -12.29
CA ASN A 215 1.69 -4.47 -11.18
C ASN A 215 0.52 -5.36 -11.63
N VAL A 216 0.27 -6.42 -10.87
CA VAL A 216 -0.88 -7.32 -11.08
C VAL A 216 -1.76 -7.31 -9.83
N GLU A 217 -3.02 -6.91 -9.98
CA GLU A 217 -4.04 -7.16 -8.95
C GLU A 217 -4.81 -8.44 -9.30
N MET A 218 -4.79 -9.41 -8.38
CA MET A 218 -5.20 -10.79 -8.62
C MET A 218 -6.69 -11.10 -8.43
N GLY A 219 -7.53 -10.10 -8.13
CA GLY A 219 -8.98 -10.26 -8.17
C GLY A 219 -9.71 -10.10 -6.85
N ASN A 220 -9.06 -10.35 -5.69
CA ASN A 220 -9.74 -10.44 -4.39
C ASN A 220 -9.61 -9.20 -3.51
N THR A 221 -9.22 -8.04 -4.05
CA THR A 221 -9.30 -6.78 -3.30
C THR A 221 -10.72 -6.52 -2.76
N LEU A 222 -10.79 -6.04 -1.51
CA LEU A 222 -12.06 -5.86 -0.79
C LEU A 222 -12.77 -4.54 -1.09
N SER A 223 -12.05 -3.54 -1.62
CA SER A 223 -12.58 -2.22 -2.01
C SER A 223 -12.02 -1.76 -3.36
N ASP A 224 -11.58 -0.51 -3.52
CA ASP A 224 -10.96 0.00 -4.75
C ASP A 224 -9.49 -0.44 -4.80
N HIS A 225 -8.94 -0.74 -5.99
CA HIS A 225 -7.57 -1.23 -6.12
C HIS A 225 -6.55 -0.19 -5.71
N PHE A 226 -6.48 0.92 -6.46
CA PHE A 226 -5.63 2.05 -6.16
C PHE A 226 -6.50 3.24 -5.72
N ASP A 227 -5.96 4.07 -4.85
CA ASP A 227 -6.68 5.21 -4.29
C ASP A 227 -5.75 6.39 -3.99
N MET A 228 -6.33 7.59 -4.00
CA MET A 228 -5.74 8.79 -3.45
C MET A 228 -6.86 9.60 -2.83
N HIS A 229 -6.86 9.66 -1.50
CA HIS A 229 -7.82 10.45 -0.73
C HIS A 229 -7.77 11.93 -1.11
N GLY A 230 -8.86 12.66 -0.90
CA GLY A 230 -8.93 14.11 -1.12
C GLY A 230 -9.09 14.93 0.16
N GLY A 231 -9.28 16.23 -0.01
CA GLY A 231 -9.50 17.14 1.13
C GLY A 231 -10.79 16.86 1.91
N GLU A 232 -11.83 16.30 1.28
CA GLU A 232 -13.03 15.79 1.97
C GLU A 232 -12.69 14.67 2.98
N ASP A 233 -11.78 13.76 2.60
CA ASP A 233 -11.32 12.66 3.46
C ASP A 233 -10.49 13.16 4.63
N ARG A 234 -9.65 14.16 4.37
CA ARG A 234 -8.80 14.82 5.36
C ARG A 234 -9.55 15.86 6.19
N ARG A 235 -10.76 16.27 5.75
CA ARG A 235 -11.60 17.31 6.36
C ARG A 235 -10.87 18.62 6.58
N ASP A 236 -10.03 19.01 5.63
CA ASP A 236 -9.14 20.17 5.75
C ASP A 236 -9.66 21.42 5.00
N GLY A 237 -10.88 21.33 4.43
CA GLY A 237 -11.50 22.41 3.66
C GLY A 237 -10.93 22.60 2.26
N THR A 238 -10.01 21.73 1.82
CA THR A 238 -9.49 21.73 0.45
C THR A 238 -10.18 20.67 -0.41
N GLN A 239 -9.85 20.63 -1.70
CA GLN A 239 -10.16 19.50 -2.57
C GLN A 239 -8.90 18.77 -3.04
N ILE A 240 -7.75 19.00 -2.37
CA ILE A 240 -6.44 18.48 -2.78
C ILE A 240 -6.35 16.98 -2.52
N ALA A 241 -5.88 16.23 -3.53
CA ALA A 241 -5.67 14.78 -3.49
C ALA A 241 -4.26 14.42 -3.96
N GLY A 242 -3.25 14.80 -3.17
CA GLY A 242 -1.84 14.62 -3.55
C GLY A 242 -1.33 15.66 -4.54
N GLU A 243 -0.07 15.52 -4.88
CA GLU A 243 0.60 16.26 -5.96
C GLU A 243 0.38 15.58 -7.30
N TYR A 244 0.73 14.29 -7.41
CA TYR A 244 0.53 13.51 -8.62
C TYR A 244 0.14 12.05 -8.37
N VAL A 245 -0.50 11.43 -9.35
CA VAL A 245 -0.77 9.98 -9.40
C VAL A 245 -0.66 9.49 -10.83
N ASP A 246 0.31 8.62 -11.10
CA ASP A 246 0.50 8.01 -12.41
C ASP A 246 0.26 6.51 -12.33
N ILE A 247 -0.68 6.01 -13.13
CA ILE A 247 -1.08 4.60 -13.13
C ILE A 247 -1.00 4.07 -14.55
N HIS A 248 -0.01 3.22 -14.82
CA HIS A 248 0.13 2.65 -16.15
C HIS A 248 0.69 1.24 -16.24
N HIS A 249 0.35 0.52 -17.31
CA HIS A 249 0.86 -0.84 -17.55
C HIS A 249 0.50 -1.85 -16.46
N ASN A 250 -0.52 -1.57 -15.63
CA ASN A 250 -0.99 -2.51 -14.61
C ASN A 250 -2.05 -3.46 -15.17
N THR A 251 -2.16 -4.64 -14.59
CA THR A 251 -3.22 -5.62 -14.90
C THR A 251 -4.16 -5.75 -13.72
N PHE A 252 -5.45 -5.45 -13.93
CA PHE A 252 -6.50 -5.52 -12.92
C PHE A 252 -7.46 -6.68 -13.23
N LEU A 253 -7.35 -7.78 -12.49
CA LEU A 253 -8.12 -9.02 -12.69
C LEU A 253 -9.37 -9.10 -11.78
N SER A 254 -9.96 -7.95 -11.42
CA SER A 254 -11.14 -7.87 -10.55
C SER A 254 -12.29 -7.07 -11.18
N THR A 255 -13.48 -7.19 -10.59
CA THR A 255 -14.63 -6.32 -10.84
C THR A 255 -14.64 -5.07 -9.95
N ARG A 256 -13.63 -4.90 -9.09
CA ARG A 256 -13.45 -3.69 -8.27
C ARG A 256 -12.93 -2.52 -9.09
N ASN A 257 -13.18 -1.31 -8.61
CA ASN A 257 -12.72 -0.10 -9.30
C ASN A 257 -11.19 -0.05 -9.31
N PRO A 258 -10.57 0.17 -10.48
CA PRO A 258 -9.11 0.22 -10.57
C PRO A 258 -8.53 1.45 -9.88
N TYR A 259 -9.27 2.57 -9.88
CA TYR A 259 -8.86 3.80 -9.24
C TYR A 259 -10.07 4.64 -8.81
N ASN A 260 -9.95 5.36 -7.69
CA ASN A 260 -11.00 6.23 -7.18
C ASN A 260 -10.57 7.71 -7.15
N ASN A 261 -11.42 8.56 -7.71
CA ASN A 261 -11.18 9.99 -7.87
C ASN A 261 -11.77 10.80 -6.70
N ARG A 262 -11.00 10.99 -5.61
CA ARG A 262 -11.52 11.60 -4.36
C ARG A 262 -11.16 13.08 -4.17
N GLY A 263 -10.50 13.68 -5.16
CA GLY A 263 -10.12 15.09 -5.19
C GLY A 263 -9.23 15.41 -6.40
N TYR A 264 -8.66 16.62 -6.41
CA TYR A 264 -7.83 17.16 -7.48
C TYR A 264 -6.35 17.11 -7.08
N PRO A 265 -5.48 16.48 -7.88
CA PRO A 265 -4.04 16.57 -7.67
C PRO A 265 -3.57 18.00 -7.92
N THR A 266 -2.55 18.48 -7.20
CA THR A 266 -2.03 19.85 -7.43
C THR A 266 -1.23 19.96 -8.71
N ASP A 267 -0.70 18.86 -9.23
CA ASP A 267 -0.02 18.79 -10.51
C ASP A 267 -0.86 18.01 -11.53
N HIS A 268 -0.80 16.68 -11.54
CA HIS A 268 -1.47 15.88 -12.57
C HIS A 268 -1.92 14.49 -12.09
N ARG A 269 -2.71 13.83 -12.93
CA ARG A 269 -3.06 12.42 -12.78
C ARG A 269 -3.14 11.78 -14.15
N THR A 270 -2.48 10.63 -14.33
CA THR A 270 -2.54 9.86 -15.57
C THR A 270 -2.99 8.43 -15.34
N PHE A 271 -3.78 7.92 -16.29
CA PHE A 271 -4.32 6.56 -16.26
C PHE A 271 -4.26 5.94 -17.66
N SER A 272 -3.22 5.16 -17.95
CA SER A 272 -2.98 4.70 -19.33
C SER A 272 -2.29 3.34 -19.41
N TYR A 273 -2.47 2.64 -20.52
CA TYR A 273 -1.87 1.35 -20.84
C TYR A 273 -2.17 0.23 -19.83
N ASN A 274 -3.24 0.36 -19.04
CA ASN A 274 -3.67 -0.69 -18.11
C ASN A 274 -4.56 -1.72 -18.81
N ILE A 275 -4.63 -2.92 -18.22
CA ILE A 275 -5.46 -4.04 -18.66
C ILE A 275 -6.56 -4.26 -17.62
N HIS A 276 -7.81 -4.35 -18.09
CA HIS A 276 -8.99 -4.45 -17.24
C HIS A 276 -9.87 -5.64 -17.60
N LEU A 277 -10.38 -6.30 -16.55
CA LEU A 277 -11.30 -7.42 -16.69
C LEU A 277 -12.64 -7.03 -17.34
N ASN A 278 -13.18 -5.85 -17.00
CA ASN A 278 -14.47 -5.34 -17.47
C ASN A 278 -14.35 -4.22 -18.51
N THR A 279 -15.49 -3.84 -19.08
CA THR A 279 -15.63 -2.73 -20.02
C THR A 279 -15.28 -1.38 -19.37
N ARG A 280 -14.92 -0.38 -20.20
CA ARG A 280 -14.71 1.00 -19.72
C ARG A 280 -15.98 1.55 -19.07
N GLU A 281 -17.13 1.31 -19.71
CA GLU A 281 -18.45 1.79 -19.29
C GLU A 281 -18.81 1.31 -17.88
N PHE A 282 -18.34 0.11 -17.49
CA PHE A 282 -18.52 -0.42 -16.15
C PHE A 282 -17.83 0.43 -15.06
N PHE A 283 -16.71 1.09 -15.39
CA PHE A 283 -15.91 1.88 -14.44
C PHE A 283 -16.05 3.40 -14.62
N ASP A 284 -16.81 3.86 -15.61
CA ASP A 284 -16.73 5.25 -16.07
C ASP A 284 -17.13 6.28 -14.99
N THR A 285 -18.13 5.96 -14.18
CA THR A 285 -18.55 6.80 -13.04
C THR A 285 -17.48 6.97 -11.98
N TYR A 286 -16.51 6.06 -11.89
CA TYR A 286 -15.41 6.15 -10.93
C TYR A 286 -14.18 6.81 -11.53
N LEU A 287 -13.94 6.59 -12.83
CA LEU A 287 -12.75 7.08 -13.52
C LEU A 287 -12.89 8.51 -14.04
N SER A 288 -14.10 9.00 -14.30
CA SER A 288 -14.29 10.26 -15.04
C SER A 288 -14.72 11.45 -14.16
N VAL A 289 -15.25 11.20 -12.96
CA VAL A 289 -15.77 12.25 -12.08
C VAL A 289 -15.23 12.16 -10.66
N ASN A 290 -15.28 13.29 -9.96
CA ASN A 290 -15.00 13.35 -8.53
C ASN A 290 -16.09 12.62 -7.74
N ARG A 291 -15.69 11.70 -6.85
CA ARG A 291 -16.57 10.86 -6.02
C ARG A 291 -17.56 11.66 -5.17
N TYR A 292 -17.18 12.83 -4.68
CA TYR A 292 -17.98 13.62 -3.74
C TYR A 292 -18.86 14.65 -4.43
N THR A 293 -18.35 15.29 -5.47
CA THR A 293 -19.06 16.39 -6.15
C THR A 293 -19.76 15.95 -7.44
N SER A 294 -19.46 14.74 -7.94
CA SER A 294 -19.86 14.24 -9.26
C SER A 294 -19.46 15.16 -10.42
N GLN A 295 -18.52 16.09 -10.20
CA GLN A 295 -18.03 16.99 -11.24
C GLN A 295 -16.89 16.32 -12.03
N PRO A 296 -16.75 16.62 -13.33
CA PRO A 296 -15.58 16.22 -14.11
C PRO A 296 -14.28 16.72 -13.50
N LEU A 297 -13.20 15.93 -13.62
CA LEU A 297 -11.88 16.32 -13.16
C LEU A 297 -11.07 17.05 -14.26
N THR A 298 -10.42 18.15 -13.90
CA THR A 298 -9.64 18.97 -14.85
C THR A 298 -8.18 18.53 -15.01
N ASN A 299 -7.60 17.86 -14.01
CA ASN A 299 -6.17 17.45 -13.99
C ASN A 299 -6.03 15.93 -14.16
N LEU A 300 -6.89 15.32 -14.97
CA LEU A 300 -6.91 13.88 -15.22
C LEU A 300 -6.75 13.62 -16.72
N THR A 301 -5.77 12.79 -17.07
CA THR A 301 -5.59 12.24 -18.42
C THR A 301 -5.85 10.74 -18.40
N ILE A 302 -6.94 10.31 -19.04
CA ILE A 302 -7.19 8.89 -19.31
C ILE A 302 -6.69 8.58 -20.72
N GLY A 303 -5.61 7.80 -20.81
CA GLY A 303 -5.01 7.37 -22.07
C GLY A 303 -5.67 6.11 -22.65
N LYS A 304 -4.95 5.45 -23.57
CA LYS A 304 -5.37 4.16 -24.12
C LYS A 304 -5.30 3.08 -23.04
N ASN A 305 -6.35 2.30 -22.83
CA ASN A 305 -6.32 1.13 -21.96
C ASN A 305 -6.97 -0.05 -22.68
N LEU A 306 -6.60 -1.28 -22.29
CA LEU A 306 -7.21 -2.51 -22.78
C LEU A 306 -8.33 -2.93 -21.82
N TRP A 307 -9.55 -3.03 -22.33
CA TRP A 307 -10.75 -3.32 -21.54
C TRP A 307 -11.38 -4.66 -21.93
N ASN A 308 -12.31 -5.12 -21.09
CA ASN A 308 -13.22 -6.21 -21.38
C ASN A 308 -12.54 -7.57 -21.61
N LEU A 309 -11.43 -7.83 -20.90
CA LEU A 309 -10.68 -9.09 -21.02
C LEU A 309 -11.55 -10.32 -20.73
N SER A 310 -12.51 -10.21 -19.80
CA SER A 310 -13.42 -11.31 -19.42
C SER A 310 -14.28 -11.85 -20.57
N SER A 311 -14.54 -11.06 -21.60
CA SER A 311 -15.33 -11.48 -22.75
C SER A 311 -14.55 -12.27 -23.80
N GLY A 312 -13.22 -12.33 -23.69
CA GLY A 312 -12.32 -12.81 -24.75
C GLY A 312 -12.23 -11.88 -25.97
N LYS A 313 -12.92 -10.74 -25.95
CA LYS A 313 -12.91 -9.68 -26.98
C LYS A 313 -12.39 -8.39 -26.37
N ALA A 314 -11.09 -8.36 -26.10
CA ALA A 314 -10.47 -7.19 -25.48
C ALA A 314 -10.50 -5.99 -26.45
N GLU A 315 -10.81 -4.81 -25.93
CA GLU A 315 -10.97 -3.57 -26.71
C GLU A 315 -10.02 -2.49 -26.23
N ILE A 316 -9.38 -1.77 -27.15
CA ILE A 316 -8.56 -0.61 -26.82
C ILE A 316 -9.43 0.65 -26.91
N LYS A 317 -9.57 1.38 -25.81
CA LYS A 317 -10.30 2.66 -25.75
C LYS A 317 -9.48 3.75 -25.06
N THR A 318 -9.62 4.98 -25.52
CA THR A 318 -9.09 6.19 -24.86
C THR A 318 -10.08 6.75 -23.85
N GLY A 319 -9.61 7.71 -23.04
CA GLY A 319 -10.40 8.58 -22.16
C GLY A 319 -11.63 9.16 -22.81
#